data_AF-A0AAE6EGQ2-F1
#
_entry.id   AF-A0AAE6EGQ2-F1
#
_cell.length_a   1.000
_cell.length_b   1.000
_cell.length_c   1.000
_cell.angle_alpha   90.00
_cell.angle_beta   90.00
_cell.angle_gamma   90.00
#
_symmetry.space_group_name_H-M   'P 1'
#
loop_
_entity.id
_entity.type
_entity.pdbx_description
1 polymer ?
#
loop_
_entity_poly.entity_id
_entity_poly.type
_entity_poly.pdbx_seq_one_letter_code
_entity_poly.pdbx_strand_id
1 'polypeptide(L)'
;MRIAKSALIDPECNEVYGMAAIALSFFVFAYSSRFGMVSVLAYYGLWLPLVVVDYRRVLGNYPRYLWIFGFGILTVLSSFWSEAASVTMRASIQYMTHIVCALIAMRVISIRTLTRGALIGITLVLLYSLLFGIYLFDALDGTYSFVGAFSSKNQLGFYASLGVIFAASSVLVLKQRGIWLPIAGVTGLLSAYSLVASQSATSAITTAAVVALIIGFIPIGMLSPANRKMTFFALGGLGALLVIASLQFGLLDAILGIFGKDSTLTGRTYLWQQGIEAGKQTPILGVGYQGFWVVGFADAERLWNDFFITGRSGFHFHNTYIETVVENGMVGVLLLAMVLYGTLLGHLRSVLMRKSDPQGVILFAICAQFVVRSFVEIDIIFPYQIGSFLLYFAAGKLCLPARSVQGGMQLSGVRDASSHRHPGLEPESSQPKSLG
;
A
#
# COMPACT_ATOMS: atom_id res chain seq x y z
N MET A 1 19.35 -29.58 4.97
CA MET A 1 19.48 -28.56 3.90
C MET A 1 19.77 -27.21 4.57
N ARG A 2 20.95 -26.60 4.38
CA ARG A 2 21.29 -25.29 4.99
C ARG A 2 20.80 -24.19 4.06
N ILE A 3 19.74 -23.47 4.44
CA ILE A 3 19.27 -22.30 3.68
C ILE A 3 20.25 -21.14 3.96
N ALA A 4 20.83 -20.56 2.92
CA ALA A 4 21.73 -19.42 3.07
C ALA A 4 20.95 -18.21 3.61
N LYS A 5 21.50 -17.52 4.63
CA LYS A 5 20.86 -16.33 5.22
C LYS A 5 20.51 -15.28 4.18
N SER A 6 21.39 -15.07 3.19
CA SER A 6 21.19 -14.13 2.08
C SER A 6 19.95 -14.42 1.25
N ALA A 7 19.54 -15.68 1.13
CA ALA A 7 18.32 -16.07 0.40
C ALA A 7 17.03 -15.61 1.11
N LEU A 8 17.11 -15.16 2.36
CA LEU A 8 15.98 -14.67 3.15
C LEU A 8 16.02 -13.15 3.35
N ILE A 9 17.19 -12.61 3.73
CA ILE A 9 17.30 -11.21 4.19
C ILE A 9 17.94 -10.26 3.18
N ASP A 10 18.55 -10.76 2.11
CA ASP A 10 19.23 -9.91 1.13
C ASP A 10 18.31 -9.51 -0.02
N PRO A 11 17.95 -8.22 -0.19
CA PRO A 11 17.05 -7.79 -1.25
C PRO A 11 17.50 -8.14 -2.67
N GLU A 12 18.79 -8.39 -2.88
CA GLU A 12 19.35 -8.77 -4.19
C GLU A 12 19.28 -10.28 -4.46
N CYS A 13 19.16 -11.11 -3.42
CA CYS A 13 19.22 -12.57 -3.54
C CYS A 13 17.96 -13.29 -3.04
N ASN A 14 17.05 -12.60 -2.35
CA ASN A 14 15.89 -13.21 -1.69
C ASN A 14 14.62 -13.18 -2.53
N GLU A 15 14.73 -13.04 -3.86
CA GLU A 15 13.56 -12.75 -4.70
C GLU A 15 12.45 -13.79 -4.57
N VAL A 16 12.79 -15.08 -4.56
CA VAL A 16 11.82 -16.17 -4.42
C VAL A 16 11.06 -16.07 -3.09
N TYR A 17 11.79 -15.96 -1.99
CA TYR A 17 11.21 -15.82 -0.66
C TYR A 17 10.35 -14.54 -0.57
N GLY A 18 10.90 -13.41 -1.03
CA GLY A 18 10.25 -12.12 -0.94
C GLY A 18 8.98 -12.04 -1.79
N MET A 19 8.95 -12.61 -2.99
CA MET A 19 7.75 -12.68 -3.81
C MET A 19 6.67 -13.52 -3.14
N ALA A 20 7.03 -14.70 -2.61
CA ALA A 20 6.09 -15.57 -1.90
C ALA A 20 5.55 -14.90 -0.63
N ALA A 21 6.42 -14.26 0.17
CA ALA A 21 6.04 -13.57 1.39
C ALA A 21 5.08 -12.39 1.12
N ILE A 22 5.35 -11.58 0.09
CA ILE A 22 4.47 -10.49 -0.31
C ILE A 22 3.15 -11.04 -0.86
N ALA A 23 3.18 -12.01 -1.77
CA ALA A 23 1.96 -12.58 -2.35
C ALA A 23 1.03 -13.18 -1.29
N LEU A 24 1.60 -13.95 -0.34
CA LEU A 24 0.85 -14.49 0.79
C LEU A 24 0.33 -13.38 1.71
N SER A 25 1.12 -12.33 1.96
CA SER A 25 0.65 -11.18 2.77
C SER A 25 -0.56 -10.50 2.12
N PHE A 26 -0.56 -10.27 0.80
CA PHE A 26 -1.73 -9.74 0.08
C PHE A 26 -2.96 -10.64 0.24
N PHE A 27 -2.80 -11.96 0.13
CA PHE A 27 -3.90 -12.91 0.29
C PHE A 27 -4.43 -12.93 1.73
N VAL A 28 -3.53 -12.96 2.73
CA VAL A 28 -3.91 -12.90 4.15
C VAL A 28 -4.64 -11.60 4.45
N PHE A 29 -4.15 -10.46 3.98
CA PHE A 29 -4.80 -9.18 4.24
C PHE A 29 -6.15 -9.03 3.51
N ALA A 30 -6.38 -9.79 2.45
CA ALA A 30 -7.66 -9.82 1.77
C ALA A 30 -8.69 -10.65 2.54
N TYR A 31 -8.26 -11.77 3.11
CA TYR A 31 -9.17 -12.83 3.59
C TYR A 31 -8.92 -13.31 5.02
N SER A 32 -8.18 -12.57 5.83
CA SER A 32 -7.94 -12.94 7.24
C SER A 32 -9.23 -13.04 8.04
N SER A 33 -10.25 -12.25 7.71
CA SER A 33 -11.60 -12.37 8.29
C SER A 33 -12.29 -13.69 7.96
N ARG A 34 -11.93 -14.36 6.85
CA ARG A 34 -12.50 -15.65 6.43
C ARG A 34 -11.69 -16.85 6.94
N PHE A 35 -10.36 -16.77 6.88
CA PHE A 35 -9.47 -17.87 7.28
C PHE A 35 -9.01 -17.79 8.74
N GLY A 36 -9.39 -16.72 9.46
CA GLY A 36 -9.16 -16.56 10.88
C GLY A 36 -7.68 -16.55 11.26
N MET A 37 -7.41 -17.03 12.47
CA MET A 37 -6.09 -16.92 13.12
C MET A 37 -4.96 -17.61 12.35
N VAL A 38 -5.25 -18.71 11.62
CA VAL A 38 -4.25 -19.47 10.86
C VAL A 38 -3.57 -18.58 9.82
N SER A 39 -4.34 -17.75 9.12
CA SER A 39 -3.83 -16.82 8.11
C SER A 39 -2.92 -15.75 8.72
N VAL A 40 -3.29 -15.23 9.90
CA VAL A 40 -2.51 -14.24 10.65
C VAL A 40 -1.21 -14.84 11.17
N LEU A 41 -1.25 -16.07 11.66
CA LEU A 41 -0.06 -16.81 12.09
C LEU A 41 0.88 -17.10 10.92
N ALA A 42 0.34 -17.43 9.73
CA ALA A 42 1.15 -17.59 8.53
C ALA A 42 1.84 -16.28 8.14
N TYR A 43 1.13 -15.15 8.20
CA TYR A 43 1.72 -13.82 7.99
C TYR A 43 2.84 -13.51 9.00
N TYR A 44 2.65 -13.78 10.29
CA TYR A 44 3.70 -13.61 11.29
C TYR A 44 4.87 -14.57 11.09
N GLY A 45 4.59 -15.82 10.69
CA GLY A 45 5.59 -16.83 10.38
C GLY A 45 6.47 -16.48 9.18
N LEU A 46 6.02 -15.61 8.28
CA LEU A 46 6.88 -15.02 7.26
C LEU A 46 7.82 -13.98 7.87
N TRP A 47 7.29 -12.94 8.51
CA TRP A 47 8.10 -11.75 8.79
C TRP A 47 8.89 -11.81 10.09
N LEU A 48 8.32 -12.33 11.19
CA LEU A 48 8.96 -12.28 12.50
C LEU A 48 10.20 -13.17 12.64
N PRO A 49 10.24 -14.40 12.08
CA PRO A 49 11.44 -15.25 12.19
C PRO A 49 12.71 -14.63 11.58
N LEU A 50 12.57 -13.68 10.65
CA LEU A 50 13.71 -12.98 10.05
C LEU A 50 14.52 -12.20 11.11
N VAL A 51 13.90 -11.77 12.21
CA VAL A 51 14.59 -11.12 13.34
C VAL A 51 15.64 -12.06 13.95
N VAL A 52 15.36 -13.35 14.03
CA VAL A 52 16.29 -14.36 14.57
C VAL A 52 17.44 -14.62 13.58
N VAL A 53 17.20 -14.45 12.28
CA VAL A 53 18.23 -14.65 11.23
C VAL A 53 19.33 -13.58 11.32
N ASP A 54 18.93 -12.31 11.44
CA ASP A 54 19.82 -11.15 11.61
C ASP A 54 19.07 -9.92 12.17
N TYR A 55 19.00 -9.80 13.49
CA TYR A 55 18.29 -8.68 14.14
C TYR A 55 18.90 -7.32 13.79
N ARG A 56 20.21 -7.21 13.56
CA ARG A 56 20.85 -5.92 13.25
C ARG A 56 20.42 -5.41 11.89
N ARG A 57 20.38 -6.30 10.89
CA ARG A 57 19.91 -5.97 9.54
C ARG A 57 18.40 -5.73 9.50
N VAL A 58 17.62 -6.49 10.28
CA VAL A 58 16.15 -6.48 10.23
C VAL A 58 15.52 -5.37 11.09
N LEU A 59 16.13 -5.03 12.22
CA LEU A 59 15.60 -4.03 13.13
C LEU A 59 16.25 -2.65 12.96
N GLY A 60 17.55 -2.61 12.63
CA GLY A 60 18.29 -1.37 12.39
C GLY A 60 18.37 -0.43 13.60
N ASN A 61 18.59 0.87 13.37
CA ASN A 61 18.73 1.89 14.42
C ASN A 61 17.46 2.77 14.53
N TYR A 62 16.70 2.60 15.60
CA TYR A 62 15.32 3.09 15.77
C TYR A 62 15.05 4.60 15.91
N PRO A 63 15.97 5.49 16.34
CA PRO A 63 15.62 6.89 16.63
C PRO A 63 15.05 7.65 15.42
N ARG A 64 15.47 7.29 14.21
CA ARG A 64 14.98 7.93 12.96
C ARG A 64 13.56 7.52 12.57
N TYR A 65 12.98 6.54 13.25
CA TYR A 65 11.70 5.92 12.92
C TYR A 65 10.60 6.27 13.92
N LEU A 66 10.88 7.08 14.95
CA LEU A 66 9.92 7.39 16.03
C LEU A 66 8.61 8.01 15.51
N TRP A 67 8.68 8.83 14.46
CA TRP A 67 7.49 9.42 13.83
C TRP A 67 6.55 8.37 13.21
N ILE A 68 7.09 7.21 12.80
CA ILE A 68 6.31 6.09 12.25
C ILE A 68 5.53 5.37 13.35
N PHE A 69 6.14 5.23 14.53
CA PHE A 69 5.53 4.54 15.67
C PHE A 69 4.55 5.40 16.45
N GLY A 70 4.55 6.73 16.26
CA GLY A 70 3.73 7.66 17.04
C GLY A 70 2.26 7.24 17.12
N PHE A 71 1.61 7.01 15.96
CA PHE A 71 0.22 6.57 15.92
C PHE A 71 0.02 5.21 16.61
N GLY A 72 0.87 4.21 16.32
CA GLY A 72 0.79 2.89 16.96
C GLY A 72 1.04 2.91 18.48
N ILE A 73 1.88 3.81 18.98
CA ILE A 73 2.09 3.98 20.43
C ILE A 73 0.83 4.56 21.06
N LEU A 74 0.21 5.55 20.42
CA LEU A 74 -1.06 6.12 20.89
C LEU A 74 -2.16 5.05 20.93
N THR A 75 -2.26 4.17 19.93
CA THR A 75 -3.28 3.11 19.97
C THR A 75 -3.06 2.18 21.17
N VAL A 76 -1.83 1.82 21.50
CA VAL A 76 -1.52 1.02 22.71
C VAL A 76 -1.88 1.78 23.98
N LEU A 77 -1.48 3.04 24.10
CA LEU A 77 -1.80 3.88 25.26
C LEU A 77 -3.31 4.04 25.44
N SER A 78 -4.06 4.08 24.35
CA SER A 78 -5.52 4.25 24.40
C SER A 78 -6.27 3.12 25.10
N SER A 79 -5.63 1.97 25.31
CA SER A 79 -6.17 0.90 26.14
C SER A 79 -6.37 1.27 27.62
N PHE A 80 -5.65 2.29 28.13
CA PHE A 80 -5.75 2.71 29.52
C PHE A 80 -7.00 3.53 29.84
N TRP A 81 -7.63 4.15 28.84
CA TRP A 81 -8.85 4.95 29.01
C TRP A 81 -10.04 4.44 28.19
N SER A 82 -9.86 3.36 27.42
CA SER A 82 -10.96 2.78 26.65
C SER A 82 -11.92 1.98 27.53
N GLU A 83 -13.22 2.18 27.33
CA GLU A 83 -14.26 1.35 27.95
C GLU A 83 -14.17 -0.12 27.51
N ALA A 84 -13.65 -0.36 26.29
CA ALA A 84 -13.40 -1.69 25.74
C ALA A 84 -11.92 -2.08 25.78
N ALA A 85 -11.26 -1.89 26.93
CA ALA A 85 -9.82 -2.04 27.10
C ALA A 85 -9.24 -3.35 26.52
N SER A 86 -9.93 -4.49 26.64
CA SER A 86 -9.47 -5.77 26.07
C SER A 86 -9.49 -5.80 24.54
N VAL A 87 -10.50 -5.16 23.92
CA VAL A 87 -10.61 -5.05 22.46
C VAL A 87 -9.52 -4.12 21.94
N THR A 88 -9.38 -2.95 22.55
CA THR A 88 -8.35 -1.96 22.23
C THR A 88 -6.95 -2.53 22.40
N MET A 89 -6.63 -3.14 23.54
CA MET A 89 -5.32 -3.73 23.78
C MET A 89 -4.96 -4.78 22.71
N ARG A 90 -5.89 -5.68 22.40
CA ARG A 90 -5.69 -6.70 21.36
C ARG A 90 -5.44 -6.03 20.00
N ALA A 91 -6.31 -5.12 19.57
CA ALA A 91 -6.19 -4.44 18.28
C ALA A 91 -4.87 -3.65 18.17
N SER A 92 -4.46 -2.97 19.24
CA SER A 92 -3.23 -2.19 19.29
C SER A 92 -1.97 -3.06 19.21
N ILE A 93 -1.95 -4.23 19.86
CA ILE A 93 -0.84 -5.20 19.72
C ILE A 93 -0.77 -5.72 18.27
N GLN A 94 -1.91 -6.06 17.68
CA GLN A 94 -1.99 -6.50 16.29
C GLN A 94 -1.49 -5.41 15.33
N TYR A 95 -1.85 -4.16 15.57
CA TYR A 95 -1.41 -3.03 14.77
C TYR A 95 0.09 -2.75 14.93
N MET A 96 0.60 -2.77 16.16
CA MET A 96 2.03 -2.56 16.43
C MET A 96 2.91 -3.64 15.79
N THR A 97 2.52 -4.90 15.93
CA THR A 97 3.23 -6.02 15.30
C THR A 97 3.14 -5.98 13.77
N HIS A 98 2.01 -5.52 13.21
CA HIS A 98 1.85 -5.27 11.78
C HIS A 98 2.78 -4.17 11.27
N ILE A 99 2.94 -3.05 12.01
CA ILE A 99 3.94 -2.01 11.71
C ILE A 99 5.34 -2.61 11.69
N VAL A 100 5.69 -3.42 12.71
CA VAL A 100 7.00 -4.08 12.79
C VAL A 100 7.22 -4.96 11.56
N CYS A 101 6.26 -5.82 11.19
CA CYS A 101 6.36 -6.67 10.00
C CYS A 101 6.53 -5.86 8.70
N ALA A 102 5.82 -4.73 8.53
CA ALA A 102 6.02 -3.84 7.39
C ALA A 102 7.43 -3.22 7.35
N LEU A 103 7.99 -2.88 8.53
CA LEU A 103 9.36 -2.38 8.67
C LEU A 103 10.43 -3.46 8.48
N ILE A 104 10.12 -4.73 8.76
CA ILE A 104 10.96 -5.86 8.36
C ILE A 104 10.95 -5.97 6.84
N ALA A 105 9.75 -6.02 6.24
CA ALA A 105 9.58 -6.16 4.81
C ALA A 105 10.29 -5.06 4.02
N MET A 106 10.18 -3.79 4.41
CA MET A 106 10.88 -2.71 3.72
C MET A 106 12.40 -2.85 3.70
N ARG A 107 13.01 -3.53 4.68
CA ARG A 107 14.48 -3.72 4.75
C ARG A 107 14.97 -4.87 3.90
N VAL A 108 14.17 -5.94 3.83
CA VAL A 108 14.56 -7.16 3.12
C VAL A 108 14.02 -7.22 1.69
N ILE A 109 13.00 -6.42 1.34
CA ILE A 109 12.35 -6.48 0.03
C ILE A 109 12.76 -5.30 -0.86
N SER A 110 13.23 -5.62 -2.08
CA SER A 110 13.46 -4.64 -3.14
C SER A 110 12.14 -4.17 -3.74
N ILE A 111 12.11 -2.97 -4.36
CA ILE A 111 10.87 -2.51 -5.03
C ILE A 111 10.43 -3.47 -6.14
N ARG A 112 11.37 -4.11 -6.84
CA ARG A 112 11.09 -5.09 -7.89
C ARG A 112 10.40 -6.33 -7.30
N THR A 113 10.94 -6.86 -6.20
CA THR A 113 10.38 -8.01 -5.48
C THR A 113 8.99 -7.68 -4.92
N LEU A 114 8.80 -6.48 -4.37
CA LEU A 114 7.48 -5.99 -3.93
C LEU A 114 6.48 -5.99 -5.09
N THR A 115 6.82 -5.38 -6.23
CA THR A 115 5.93 -5.33 -7.40
C THR A 115 5.61 -6.71 -7.93
N ARG A 116 6.60 -7.60 -8.05
CA ARG A 116 6.41 -8.98 -8.53
C ARG A 116 5.52 -9.79 -7.59
N GLY A 117 5.79 -9.74 -6.29
CA GLY A 117 4.96 -10.40 -5.28
C GLY A 117 3.54 -9.83 -5.23
N ALA A 118 3.38 -8.51 -5.39
CA ALA A 118 2.08 -7.86 -5.44
C ALA A 118 1.27 -8.30 -6.67
N LEU A 119 1.89 -8.41 -7.85
CA LEU A 119 1.20 -8.91 -9.05
C LEU A 119 0.67 -10.33 -8.85
N ILE A 120 1.48 -11.22 -8.27
CA ILE A 120 1.07 -12.60 -7.94
C ILE A 120 -0.05 -12.58 -6.91
N GLY A 121 0.15 -11.88 -5.78
CA GLY A 121 -0.81 -11.82 -4.68
C GLY A 121 -2.17 -11.26 -5.10
N ILE A 122 -2.17 -10.15 -5.85
CA ILE A 122 -3.39 -9.52 -6.36
C ILE A 122 -4.08 -10.44 -7.37
N THR A 123 -3.34 -11.09 -8.26
CA THR A 123 -3.93 -12.07 -9.19
C THR A 123 -4.64 -13.20 -8.43
N LEU A 124 -3.99 -13.76 -7.40
CA LEU A 124 -4.60 -14.81 -6.56
C LEU A 124 -5.84 -14.31 -5.83
N VAL A 125 -5.79 -13.10 -5.26
CA VAL A 125 -6.93 -12.47 -4.59
C VAL A 125 -8.09 -12.26 -5.56
N LEU A 126 -7.84 -11.68 -6.74
CA LEU A 126 -8.91 -11.41 -7.70
C LEU A 126 -9.48 -12.70 -8.30
N LEU A 127 -8.65 -13.71 -8.61
CA LEU A 127 -9.14 -15.02 -9.05
C LEU A 127 -10.00 -15.69 -7.97
N TYR A 128 -9.55 -15.68 -6.72
CA TYR A 128 -10.35 -16.21 -5.61
C TYR A 128 -11.68 -15.45 -5.47
N SER A 129 -11.67 -14.13 -5.56
CA SER A 129 -12.88 -13.31 -5.56
C SER A 129 -13.82 -13.60 -6.72
N LEU A 130 -13.33 -13.96 -7.90
CA LEU A 130 -14.19 -14.30 -9.05
C LEU A 130 -14.76 -15.71 -8.94
N LEU A 131 -13.98 -16.65 -8.40
CA LEU A 131 -14.40 -18.05 -8.24
C LEU A 131 -15.39 -18.24 -7.07
N PHE A 132 -15.17 -17.51 -5.97
CA PHE A 132 -15.94 -17.66 -4.73
C PHE A 132 -16.70 -16.37 -4.35
N GLY A 133 -16.91 -15.50 -5.33
CA GLY A 133 -17.50 -14.20 -5.12
C GLY A 133 -18.99 -14.24 -4.85
N ILE A 134 -19.47 -13.28 -4.08
CA ILE A 134 -20.89 -13.10 -3.78
C ILE A 134 -21.35 -11.69 -4.15
N TYR A 135 -22.66 -11.55 -4.27
CA TYR A 135 -23.33 -10.25 -4.34
C TYR A 135 -23.89 -9.92 -2.97
N LEU A 136 -23.64 -8.70 -2.49
CA LEU A 136 -24.20 -8.21 -1.23
C LEU A 136 -25.08 -6.99 -1.50
N PHE A 137 -26.15 -6.90 -0.72
CA PHE A 137 -26.98 -5.69 -0.66
C PHE A 137 -26.24 -4.61 0.13
N ASP A 138 -26.10 -3.44 -0.47
CA ASP A 138 -25.51 -2.27 0.15
C ASP A 138 -26.62 -1.38 0.70
N ALA A 139 -26.75 -1.29 2.03
CA ALA A 139 -27.79 -0.49 2.67
C ALA A 139 -27.61 1.03 2.43
N LEU A 140 -26.38 1.48 2.15
CA LEU A 140 -26.11 2.89 1.86
C LEU A 140 -26.52 3.27 0.43
N ASP A 141 -26.36 2.34 -0.52
CA ASP A 141 -26.59 2.58 -1.94
C ASP A 141 -27.90 1.93 -2.46
N GLY A 142 -28.59 1.12 -1.65
CA GLY A 142 -29.85 0.44 -2.00
C GLY A 142 -29.74 -0.61 -3.12
N THR A 143 -28.53 -1.07 -3.45
CA THR A 143 -28.26 -1.91 -4.63
C THR A 143 -27.49 -3.18 -4.29
N TYR A 144 -27.64 -4.21 -5.12
CA TYR A 144 -26.80 -5.41 -5.06
C TYR A 144 -25.53 -5.19 -5.88
N SER A 145 -24.37 -5.24 -5.22
CA SER A 145 -23.07 -5.08 -5.86
C SER A 145 -22.26 -6.37 -5.77
N PHE A 146 -21.49 -6.68 -6.81
CA PHE A 146 -20.53 -7.76 -6.76
C PHE A 146 -19.39 -7.37 -5.81
N VAL A 147 -19.25 -8.07 -4.69
CA VAL A 147 -18.20 -7.80 -3.69
C VAL A 147 -17.03 -8.76 -3.79
N GLY A 148 -17.08 -9.73 -4.70
CA GLY A 148 -16.13 -10.82 -4.74
C GLY A 148 -16.17 -11.62 -3.44
N ALA A 149 -15.02 -12.10 -2.98
CA ALA A 149 -14.91 -12.79 -1.69
C ALA A 149 -14.66 -11.80 -0.53
N PHE A 150 -14.92 -10.51 -0.71
CA PHE A 150 -14.81 -9.52 0.35
C PHE A 150 -16.13 -9.29 1.09
N SER A 151 -16.08 -8.50 2.16
CA SER A 151 -17.26 -8.03 2.89
C SER A 151 -17.82 -6.73 2.30
N SER A 152 -17.13 -6.10 1.35
CA SER A 152 -17.55 -4.84 0.73
C SER A 152 -16.99 -4.69 -0.68
N LYS A 153 -17.78 -4.08 -1.58
CA LYS A 153 -17.36 -3.75 -2.96
C LYS A 153 -16.16 -2.81 -3.01
N ASN A 154 -15.99 -1.96 -1.99
CA ASN A 154 -14.88 -1.01 -1.93
C ASN A 154 -13.55 -1.71 -1.64
N GLN A 155 -13.57 -2.86 -0.96
CA GLN A 155 -12.38 -3.68 -0.77
C GLN A 155 -11.96 -4.38 -2.06
N LEU A 156 -12.93 -4.96 -2.80
CA LEU A 156 -12.65 -5.51 -4.14
C LEU A 156 -12.08 -4.43 -5.07
N GLY A 157 -12.72 -3.27 -5.12
CA GLY A 157 -12.27 -2.12 -5.89
C GLY A 157 -10.87 -1.64 -5.47
N PHE A 158 -10.54 -1.66 -4.18
CA PHE A 158 -9.22 -1.30 -3.68
C PHE A 158 -8.11 -2.25 -4.16
N TYR A 159 -8.32 -3.57 -4.07
CA TYR A 159 -7.36 -4.56 -4.56
C TYR A 159 -7.21 -4.49 -6.09
N ALA A 160 -8.31 -4.27 -6.81
CA ALA A 160 -8.29 -4.03 -8.25
C ALA A 160 -7.49 -2.74 -8.60
N SER A 161 -7.72 -1.65 -7.87
CA SER A 161 -6.98 -0.38 -8.03
C SER A 161 -5.47 -0.58 -7.85
N LEU A 162 -5.07 -1.28 -6.77
CA LEU A 162 -3.67 -1.64 -6.55
C LEU A 162 -3.12 -2.51 -7.68
N GLY A 163 -3.90 -3.44 -8.21
CA GLY A 163 -3.50 -4.31 -9.32
C GLY A 163 -3.19 -3.55 -10.60
N VAL A 164 -4.04 -2.57 -10.96
CA VAL A 164 -3.77 -1.66 -12.08
C VAL A 164 -2.49 -0.85 -11.83
N ILE A 165 -2.32 -0.29 -10.62
CA ILE A 165 -1.14 0.51 -10.27
C ILE A 165 0.15 -0.32 -10.34
N PHE A 166 0.16 -1.53 -9.78
CA PHE A 166 1.34 -2.39 -9.80
C PHE A 166 1.63 -2.93 -11.21
N ALA A 167 0.61 -3.23 -12.02
CA ALA A 167 0.77 -3.61 -13.42
C ALA A 167 1.38 -2.47 -14.24
N ALA A 168 0.81 -1.26 -14.16
CA ALA A 168 1.33 -0.07 -14.81
C ALA A 168 2.76 0.24 -14.35
N SER A 169 3.03 0.15 -13.05
CA SER A 169 4.37 0.37 -12.48
C SER A 169 5.38 -0.67 -12.96
N SER A 170 4.99 -1.93 -13.08
CA SER A 170 5.86 -3.01 -13.58
C SER A 170 6.32 -2.73 -15.01
N VAL A 171 5.40 -2.30 -15.88
CA VAL A 171 5.65 -2.10 -17.32
C VAL A 171 6.28 -0.72 -17.59
N LEU A 172 5.72 0.35 -17.04
CA LEU A 172 6.08 1.73 -17.38
C LEU A 172 7.27 2.24 -16.56
N VAL A 173 7.29 1.95 -15.26
CA VAL A 173 8.29 2.49 -14.31
C VAL A 173 9.50 1.57 -14.19
N LEU A 174 9.26 0.28 -13.91
CA LEU A 174 10.32 -0.72 -13.76
C LEU A 174 10.78 -1.34 -15.08
N LYS A 175 10.02 -1.12 -16.18
CA LYS A 175 10.32 -1.63 -17.53
C LYS A 175 10.58 -3.13 -17.57
N GLN A 176 9.84 -3.90 -16.77
CA GLN A 176 10.01 -5.34 -16.72
C GLN A 176 9.59 -6.01 -18.04
N ARG A 177 10.36 -7.02 -18.46
CA ARG A 177 10.17 -7.78 -19.71
C ARG A 177 10.14 -9.28 -19.43
N GLY A 178 10.13 -10.10 -20.49
CA GLY A 178 10.05 -11.56 -20.37
C GLY A 178 8.72 -12.00 -19.77
N ILE A 179 8.74 -12.98 -18.87
CA ILE A 179 7.54 -13.53 -18.21
C ILE A 179 6.74 -12.49 -17.41
N TRP A 180 7.37 -11.41 -16.94
CA TRP A 180 6.71 -10.40 -16.12
C TRP A 180 5.82 -9.44 -16.91
N LEU A 181 6.05 -9.31 -18.23
CA LEU A 181 5.17 -8.52 -19.09
C LEU A 181 3.78 -9.15 -19.26
N PRO A 182 3.63 -10.43 -19.65
CA PRO A 182 2.32 -11.07 -19.70
C PRO A 182 1.69 -11.21 -18.32
N ILE A 183 2.45 -11.48 -17.24
CA ILE A 183 1.90 -11.49 -15.87
C ILE A 183 1.29 -10.12 -15.52
N ALA A 184 2.01 -9.01 -15.79
CA ALA A 184 1.48 -7.67 -15.55
C ALA A 184 0.25 -7.38 -16.42
N GLY A 185 0.25 -7.83 -17.69
CA GLY A 185 -0.90 -7.71 -18.59
C GLY A 185 -2.15 -8.43 -18.07
N VAL A 186 -2.01 -9.71 -17.70
CA VAL A 186 -3.09 -10.52 -17.12
C VAL A 186 -3.60 -9.90 -15.81
N THR A 187 -2.69 -9.54 -14.90
CA THR A 187 -3.06 -8.89 -13.63
C THR A 187 -3.81 -7.59 -13.89
N GLY A 188 -3.32 -6.77 -14.82
CA GLY A 188 -3.93 -5.48 -15.18
C GLY A 188 -5.32 -5.63 -15.79
N LEU A 189 -5.51 -6.59 -16.70
CA LEU A 189 -6.82 -6.88 -17.29
C LEU A 189 -7.81 -7.42 -16.26
N LEU A 190 -7.38 -8.37 -15.42
CA LEU A 190 -8.19 -8.92 -14.33
C LEU A 190 -8.62 -7.83 -13.35
N SER A 191 -7.69 -6.91 -13.05
CA SER A 191 -7.93 -5.77 -12.17
C SER A 191 -8.88 -4.77 -12.81
N ALA A 192 -8.70 -4.41 -14.09
CA ALA A 192 -9.60 -3.51 -14.80
C ALA A 192 -11.02 -4.08 -14.86
N TYR A 193 -11.17 -5.37 -15.17
CA TYR A 193 -12.46 -6.06 -15.13
C TYR A 193 -13.08 -6.01 -13.73
N SER A 194 -12.32 -6.37 -12.70
CA SER A 194 -12.82 -6.40 -11.31
C SER A 194 -13.21 -5.00 -10.81
N LEU A 195 -12.50 -3.96 -11.25
CA LEU A 195 -12.80 -2.57 -10.93
C LEU A 195 -14.15 -2.15 -11.51
N VAL A 196 -14.41 -2.46 -12.78
CA VAL A 196 -15.71 -2.24 -13.44
C VAL A 196 -16.81 -3.06 -12.77
N ALA A 197 -16.57 -4.35 -12.51
CA ALA A 197 -17.54 -5.25 -11.88
C ALA A 197 -17.90 -4.83 -10.45
N SER A 198 -16.96 -4.24 -9.70
CA SER A 198 -17.19 -3.77 -8.33
C SER A 198 -18.12 -2.55 -8.25
N GLN A 199 -18.26 -1.79 -9.33
CA GLN A 199 -18.95 -0.49 -9.38
C GLN A 199 -18.49 0.50 -8.27
N SER A 200 -17.25 0.38 -7.79
CA SER A 200 -16.71 1.27 -6.76
C SER A 200 -16.21 2.58 -7.39
N ALA A 201 -17.06 3.61 -7.38
CA ALA A 201 -16.75 4.95 -7.90
C ALA A 201 -15.43 5.51 -7.35
N THR A 202 -15.25 5.45 -6.03
CA THR A 202 -14.01 5.85 -5.34
C THR A 202 -12.80 5.14 -5.93
N SER A 203 -12.86 3.81 -6.04
CA SER A 203 -11.74 3.03 -6.56
C SER A 203 -11.43 3.39 -8.01
N ALA A 204 -12.45 3.50 -8.87
CA ALA A 204 -12.28 3.83 -10.28
C ALA A 204 -11.65 5.22 -10.49
N ILE A 205 -12.20 6.26 -9.85
CA ILE A 205 -11.73 7.64 -9.96
C ILE A 205 -10.28 7.75 -9.45
N THR A 206 -10.00 7.19 -8.27
CA THR A 206 -8.65 7.21 -7.70
C THR A 206 -7.65 6.43 -8.54
N THR A 207 -8.03 5.28 -9.10
CA THR A 207 -7.18 4.51 -10.03
C THR A 207 -6.80 5.36 -11.23
N ALA A 208 -7.78 5.97 -11.89
CA ALA A 208 -7.57 6.79 -13.08
C ALA A 208 -6.62 7.97 -12.79
N ALA A 209 -6.85 8.68 -11.69
CA ALA A 209 -6.00 9.79 -11.26
C ALA A 209 -4.55 9.33 -11.00
N VAL A 210 -4.35 8.20 -10.33
CA VAL A 210 -3.02 7.69 -9.98
C VAL A 210 -2.29 7.12 -11.20
N VAL A 211 -3.00 6.47 -12.13
CA VAL A 211 -2.41 6.02 -13.41
C VAL A 211 -2.00 7.22 -14.26
N ALA A 212 -2.84 8.26 -14.35
CA ALA A 212 -2.50 9.50 -15.04
C ALA A 212 -1.27 10.16 -14.42
N LEU A 213 -1.17 10.15 -13.09
CA LEU A 213 0.00 10.62 -12.35
C LEU A 213 1.25 9.81 -12.72
N ILE A 214 1.20 8.47 -12.74
CA ILE A 214 2.33 7.61 -13.14
C ILE A 214 2.77 7.96 -14.56
N ILE A 215 1.83 8.04 -15.51
CA ILE A 215 2.11 8.36 -16.91
C ILE A 215 2.72 9.75 -17.03
N GLY A 216 2.20 10.74 -16.30
CA GLY A 216 2.71 12.11 -16.26
C GLY A 216 4.14 12.22 -15.73
N PHE A 217 4.54 11.35 -14.79
CA PHE A 217 5.91 11.33 -14.27
C PHE A 217 6.96 10.80 -15.26
N ILE A 218 6.54 10.02 -16.28
CA ILE A 218 7.47 9.48 -17.29
C ILE A 218 8.20 10.59 -18.06
N PRO A 219 7.52 11.52 -18.76
CA PRO A 219 8.19 12.61 -19.47
C PRO A 219 8.83 13.62 -18.51
N ILE A 220 8.20 13.89 -17.36
CA ILE A 220 8.73 14.78 -16.31
C ILE A 220 10.07 14.25 -15.77
N GLY A 221 10.25 12.93 -15.72
CA GLY A 221 11.49 12.27 -15.35
C GLY A 221 12.67 12.53 -16.30
N MET A 222 12.39 12.96 -17.55
CA MET A 222 13.42 13.32 -18.53
C MET A 222 13.95 14.75 -18.33
N LEU A 223 13.26 15.58 -17.55
CA LEU A 223 13.64 16.96 -17.29
C LEU A 223 14.70 17.07 -16.18
N SER A 224 15.45 18.18 -16.21
CA SER A 224 16.33 18.57 -15.10
C SER A 224 15.52 18.77 -13.81
N PRO A 225 16.10 18.56 -12.60
CA PRO A 225 15.34 18.69 -11.35
C PRO A 225 14.67 20.07 -11.15
N ALA A 226 15.26 21.15 -11.68
CA ALA A 226 14.66 22.48 -11.64
C ALA A 226 13.39 22.56 -12.50
N ASN A 227 13.50 22.16 -13.77
CA ASN A 227 12.38 22.15 -14.70
C ASN A 227 11.29 21.17 -14.26
N ARG A 228 11.68 20.03 -13.68
CA ARG A 228 10.78 19.03 -13.11
C ARG A 228 9.86 19.61 -12.06
N LYS A 229 10.42 20.34 -11.09
CA LYS A 229 9.64 21.01 -10.03
C LYS A 229 8.69 22.04 -10.65
N MET A 230 9.19 22.87 -11.56
CA MET A 230 8.37 23.89 -12.22
C MET A 230 7.21 23.27 -12.99
N THR A 231 7.46 22.25 -13.81
CA THR A 231 6.42 21.51 -14.55
C THR A 231 5.43 20.82 -13.62
N PHE A 232 5.89 20.19 -12.53
CA PHE A 232 5.00 19.56 -11.56
C PHE A 232 4.06 20.58 -10.90
N PHE A 233 4.57 21.74 -10.45
CA PHE A 233 3.73 22.78 -9.87
C PHE A 233 2.80 23.43 -10.90
N ALA A 234 3.25 23.62 -12.14
CA ALA A 234 2.41 24.15 -13.22
C ALA A 234 1.25 23.18 -13.55
N LEU A 235 1.54 21.89 -13.71
CA LEU A 235 0.51 20.87 -13.96
C LEU A 235 -0.38 20.65 -12.75
N GLY A 236 0.16 20.73 -11.54
CA GLY A 236 -0.61 20.68 -10.31
C GLY A 236 -1.57 21.86 -10.19
N GLY A 237 -1.12 23.08 -10.52
CA GLY A 237 -1.95 24.27 -10.58
C GLY A 237 -3.06 24.17 -11.64
N LEU A 238 -2.71 23.71 -12.85
CA LEU A 238 -3.70 23.45 -13.90
C LEU A 238 -4.71 22.38 -13.47
N GLY A 239 -4.24 21.29 -12.85
CA GLY A 239 -5.10 20.24 -12.31
C GLY A 239 -6.06 20.76 -11.24
N ALA A 240 -5.57 21.62 -10.33
CA ALA A 240 -6.42 22.26 -9.33
C ALA A 240 -7.49 23.16 -9.98
N LEU A 241 -7.12 23.94 -11.00
CA LEU A 241 -8.08 24.75 -11.75
C LEU A 241 -9.13 23.88 -12.48
N LEU A 242 -8.71 22.75 -13.06
CA LEU A 242 -9.61 21.79 -13.70
C LEU A 242 -10.56 21.13 -12.70
N VAL A 243 -10.10 20.84 -11.48
CA VAL A 243 -10.97 20.33 -10.40
C VAL A 243 -11.97 21.40 -9.96
N ILE A 244 -11.54 22.65 -9.80
CA ILE A 244 -12.46 23.75 -9.46
C ILE A 244 -13.51 23.94 -10.57
N ALA A 245 -13.07 23.93 -11.83
CA ALA A 245 -13.98 24.01 -12.97
C ALA A 245 -14.92 22.80 -13.02
N SER A 246 -14.44 21.58 -12.80
CA SER A 246 -15.27 20.37 -12.83
C SER A 246 -16.35 20.36 -11.75
N LEU A 247 -16.04 20.89 -10.56
CA LEU A 247 -17.00 21.11 -9.48
C LEU A 247 -18.04 22.18 -9.87
N GLN A 248 -17.62 23.28 -10.50
CA GLN A 248 -18.52 24.36 -10.92
C GLN A 248 -19.48 23.93 -12.04
N PHE A 249 -19.04 23.06 -12.95
CA PHE A 249 -19.82 22.61 -14.12
C PHE A 249 -20.51 21.25 -13.92
N GLY A 250 -20.57 20.71 -12.69
CA GLY A 250 -21.30 19.48 -12.39
C GLY A 250 -20.70 18.19 -12.99
N LEU A 251 -19.44 18.22 -13.44
CA LEU A 251 -18.78 17.05 -14.03
C LEU A 251 -18.57 15.93 -12.97
N LEU A 252 -18.36 16.32 -11.72
CA LEU A 252 -18.30 15.36 -10.61
C LEU A 252 -19.63 14.64 -10.42
N ASP A 253 -20.76 15.35 -10.51
CA ASP A 253 -22.10 14.77 -10.45
C ASP A 253 -22.34 13.81 -11.62
N ALA A 254 -21.91 14.18 -12.83
CA ALA A 254 -22.01 13.31 -14.00
C ALA A 254 -21.19 12.02 -13.85
N ILE A 255 -19.95 12.12 -13.35
CA ILE A 255 -19.08 10.95 -13.11
C ILE A 255 -19.67 10.06 -12.02
N LEU A 256 -20.16 10.64 -10.92
CA LEU A 256 -20.81 9.88 -9.85
C LEU A 256 -22.12 9.24 -10.32
N GLY A 257 -22.88 9.92 -11.19
CA GLY A 257 -24.10 9.41 -11.81
C GLY A 257 -23.89 8.14 -12.64
N ILE A 258 -22.71 7.95 -13.27
CA ILE A 258 -22.36 6.69 -13.96
C ILE A 258 -22.37 5.49 -12.99
N PHE A 259 -22.04 5.74 -11.72
CA PHE A 259 -22.06 4.74 -10.66
C PHE A 259 -23.38 4.73 -9.87
N GLY A 260 -24.41 5.46 -10.35
CA GLY A 260 -25.69 5.61 -9.65
C GLY A 260 -25.56 6.36 -8.33
N LYS A 261 -24.60 7.29 -8.20
CA LYS A 261 -24.34 8.04 -6.98
C LYS A 261 -24.65 9.52 -7.14
N ASP A 262 -25.24 10.08 -6.10
CA ASP A 262 -25.39 11.51 -5.94
C ASP A 262 -24.18 12.08 -5.19
N SER A 263 -23.76 13.31 -5.52
CA SER A 263 -22.64 13.99 -4.85
C SER A 263 -22.87 14.28 -3.37
N THR A 264 -24.13 14.26 -2.95
CA THR A 264 -24.54 14.40 -1.55
C THR A 264 -24.17 13.18 -0.71
N LEU A 265 -23.82 12.04 -1.31
CA LEU A 265 -23.46 10.78 -0.63
C LEU A 265 -24.38 10.55 0.59
N THR A 266 -25.70 10.67 0.40
CA THR A 266 -26.69 10.95 1.47
C THR A 266 -26.58 10.04 2.69
N GLY A 267 -26.25 8.75 2.53
CA GLY A 267 -26.00 7.84 3.64
C GLY A 267 -24.70 8.12 4.42
N ARG A 268 -23.64 8.59 3.75
CA ARG A 268 -22.35 8.91 4.36
C ARG A 268 -22.34 10.28 5.03
N THR A 269 -23.03 11.28 4.48
CA THR A 269 -23.07 12.62 5.09
C THR A 269 -23.73 12.62 6.46
N TYR A 270 -24.85 11.88 6.61
CA TYR A 270 -25.45 11.65 7.93
C TYR A 270 -24.50 10.89 8.87
N LEU A 271 -23.92 9.78 8.42
CA LEU A 271 -22.99 8.97 9.22
C LEU A 271 -21.77 9.79 9.69
N TRP A 272 -21.24 10.64 8.83
CA TRP A 272 -20.12 11.54 9.14
C TRP A 272 -20.51 12.60 10.16
N GLN A 273 -21.71 13.17 10.06
CA GLN A 273 -22.21 14.10 11.07
C GLN A 273 -22.28 13.42 12.44
N GLN A 274 -22.80 12.18 12.51
CA GLN A 274 -22.84 11.42 13.76
C GLN A 274 -21.44 11.15 14.31
N GLY A 275 -20.48 10.78 13.46
CA GLY A 275 -19.08 10.61 13.88
C GLY A 275 -18.42 11.90 14.36
N ILE A 276 -18.72 13.04 13.74
CA ILE A 276 -18.23 14.35 14.18
C ILE A 276 -18.83 14.72 15.55
N GLU A 277 -20.12 14.50 15.78
CA GLU A 277 -20.74 14.74 17.08
C GLU A 277 -20.16 13.83 18.18
N ALA A 278 -19.93 12.54 17.88
CA ALA A 278 -19.25 11.63 18.80
C ALA A 278 -17.81 12.12 19.11
N GLY A 279 -17.06 12.53 18.08
CA GLY A 279 -15.70 13.04 18.23
C GLY A 279 -15.61 14.31 19.10
N LYS A 280 -16.66 15.15 19.12
CA LYS A 280 -16.72 16.34 20.00
C LYS A 280 -16.80 15.99 21.49
N GLN A 281 -17.27 14.79 21.84
CA GLN A 281 -17.37 14.36 23.24
C GLN A 281 -15.99 14.01 23.82
N THR A 282 -15.09 13.45 22.98
CA THR A 282 -13.73 13.06 23.37
C THR A 282 -12.66 13.62 22.41
N PRO A 283 -12.55 14.94 22.25
CA PRO A 283 -11.86 15.56 21.10
C PRO A 283 -10.34 15.39 21.10
N ILE A 284 -9.72 15.20 22.25
CA ILE A 284 -8.26 15.14 22.37
C ILE A 284 -7.74 13.72 22.14
N LEU A 285 -8.28 12.73 22.87
CA LEU A 285 -7.75 11.36 22.92
C LEU A 285 -8.70 10.28 22.38
N GLY A 286 -9.95 10.63 22.06
CA GLY A 286 -10.95 9.66 21.60
C GLY A 286 -11.37 8.66 22.67
N VAL A 287 -12.22 7.71 22.27
CA VAL A 287 -12.77 6.66 23.16
C VAL A 287 -11.87 5.41 23.30
N GLY A 288 -10.76 5.36 22.57
CA GLY A 288 -9.88 4.19 22.47
C GLY A 288 -9.86 3.58 21.09
N TYR A 289 -8.69 3.13 20.64
CA TYR A 289 -8.52 2.48 19.33
C TYR A 289 -9.40 1.22 19.21
N GLN A 290 -10.22 1.14 18.16
CA GLN A 290 -11.26 0.10 17.99
C GLN A 290 -12.20 -0.04 19.20
N GLY A 291 -12.37 1.01 20.00
CA GLY A 291 -13.21 1.03 21.19
C GLY A 291 -14.64 1.52 20.93
N PHE A 292 -14.90 2.14 19.77
CA PHE A 292 -16.22 2.70 19.44
C PHE A 292 -17.19 1.64 18.92
N TRP A 293 -16.79 0.88 17.89
CA TRP A 293 -17.64 -0.14 17.24
C TRP A 293 -17.64 -1.47 17.99
N VAL A 294 -18.11 -1.44 19.24
CA VAL A 294 -18.19 -2.62 20.12
C VAL A 294 -19.62 -2.82 20.62
N VAL A 295 -20.03 -4.09 20.75
CA VAL A 295 -21.36 -4.44 21.28
C VAL A 295 -21.51 -3.89 22.69
N GLY A 296 -22.62 -3.19 22.93
CA GLY A 296 -22.90 -2.50 24.19
C GLY A 296 -22.46 -1.03 24.26
N PHE A 297 -21.70 -0.52 23.28
CA PHE A 297 -21.44 0.92 23.19
C PHE A 297 -22.66 1.64 22.63
N ALA A 298 -23.24 2.58 23.38
CA ALA A 298 -24.58 3.11 23.11
C ALA A 298 -24.72 3.75 21.71
N ASP A 299 -23.74 4.56 21.29
CA ASP A 299 -23.78 5.19 19.97
C ASP A 299 -23.58 4.18 18.83
N ALA A 300 -22.76 3.16 19.02
CA ALA A 300 -22.57 2.10 18.01
C ALA A 300 -23.85 1.27 17.85
N GLU A 301 -24.50 0.90 18.95
CA GLU A 301 -25.78 0.19 18.95
C GLU A 301 -26.88 0.96 18.23
N ARG A 302 -26.97 2.28 18.49
CA ARG A 302 -27.90 3.16 17.77
C ARG A 302 -27.60 3.19 16.27
N LEU A 303 -26.34 3.44 15.89
CA LEU A 303 -25.96 3.52 14.48
C LEU A 303 -26.13 2.19 13.73
N TRP A 304 -25.86 1.05 14.36
CA TRP A 304 -26.16 -0.24 13.74
C TRP A 304 -27.64 -0.43 13.48
N ASN A 305 -28.51 0.02 14.39
CA ASN A 305 -29.96 -0.03 14.18
C ASN A 305 -30.41 0.93 13.06
N ASP A 306 -29.92 2.17 13.07
CA ASP A 306 -30.25 3.20 12.07
C ASP A 306 -29.86 2.77 10.64
N PHE A 307 -28.79 1.99 10.49
CA PHE A 307 -28.29 1.49 9.21
C PHE A 307 -28.62 0.01 8.93
N PHE A 308 -29.51 -0.60 9.73
CA PHE A 308 -29.95 -2.00 9.57
C PHE A 308 -28.81 -3.04 9.59
N ILE A 309 -27.73 -2.78 10.34
CA ILE A 309 -26.56 -3.66 10.49
C ILE A 309 -26.82 -4.69 11.60
N THR A 310 -27.53 -5.76 11.25
CA THR A 310 -27.92 -6.83 12.21
C THR A 310 -26.73 -7.59 12.79
N GLY A 311 -25.62 -7.69 12.04
CA GLY A 311 -24.42 -8.42 12.45
C GLY A 311 -23.52 -7.68 13.44
N ARG A 312 -23.81 -6.41 13.76
CA ARG A 312 -23.06 -5.55 14.71
C ARG A 312 -21.54 -5.66 14.60
N SER A 313 -21.04 -5.71 13.37
CA SER A 313 -19.63 -5.90 13.06
C SER A 313 -19.32 -5.40 11.65
N GLY A 314 -18.05 -5.08 11.38
CA GLY A 314 -17.59 -4.68 10.04
C GLY A 314 -18.14 -3.34 9.56
N PHE A 315 -18.62 -2.48 10.46
CA PHE A 315 -19.15 -1.15 10.16
C PHE A 315 -18.18 -0.06 10.64
N HIS A 316 -18.16 1.07 9.94
CA HIS A 316 -17.24 2.17 10.17
C HIS A 316 -17.72 3.45 9.50
N PHE A 317 -17.13 4.59 9.86
CA PHE A 317 -17.52 5.90 9.31
C PHE A 317 -17.16 6.10 7.83
N HIS A 318 -16.41 5.18 7.20
CA HIS A 318 -15.93 5.33 5.81
C HIS A 318 -15.18 6.65 5.59
N ASN A 319 -14.50 7.15 6.62
CA ASN A 319 -13.65 8.32 6.51
C ASN A 319 -12.58 8.16 7.59
N THR A 320 -11.35 8.01 7.15
CA THR A 320 -10.20 7.74 8.02
C THR A 320 -10.07 8.81 9.10
N TYR A 321 -10.32 10.08 8.81
CA TYR A 321 -10.16 11.17 9.77
C TYR A 321 -11.27 11.19 10.82
N ILE A 322 -12.52 10.94 10.39
CA ILE A 322 -13.66 10.85 11.31
C ILE A 322 -13.50 9.62 12.21
N GLU A 323 -13.15 8.48 11.64
CA GLU A 323 -12.85 7.26 12.41
C GLU A 323 -11.75 7.53 13.45
N THR A 324 -10.65 8.15 13.01
CA THR A 324 -9.51 8.41 13.88
C THR A 324 -9.82 9.43 14.97
N VAL A 325 -10.61 10.48 14.72
CA VAL A 325 -10.95 11.45 15.77
C VAL A 325 -11.88 10.84 16.81
N VAL A 326 -12.81 9.96 16.41
CA VAL A 326 -13.69 9.27 17.37
C VAL A 326 -12.87 8.33 18.25
N GLU A 327 -11.99 7.51 17.66
CA GLU A 327 -11.26 6.47 18.40
C GLU A 327 -10.00 6.98 19.11
N ASN A 328 -9.29 7.95 18.54
CA ASN A 328 -7.99 8.42 19.02
C ASN A 328 -7.86 9.94 19.16
N GLY A 329 -8.95 10.68 18.95
CA GLY A 329 -8.98 12.13 19.06
C GLY A 329 -8.10 12.84 18.05
N MET A 330 -7.97 14.15 18.22
CA MET A 330 -7.18 14.98 17.33
C MET A 330 -5.68 14.66 17.40
N VAL A 331 -5.20 14.13 18.53
CA VAL A 331 -3.83 13.62 18.64
C VAL A 331 -3.60 12.46 17.67
N GLY A 332 -4.55 11.53 17.58
CA GLY A 332 -4.51 10.44 16.60
C GLY A 332 -4.49 10.93 15.17
N VAL A 333 -5.35 11.91 14.84
CA VAL A 333 -5.43 12.51 13.50
C VAL A 333 -4.09 13.16 13.12
N LEU A 334 -3.47 13.93 14.02
CA LEU A 334 -2.19 14.58 13.76
C LEU A 334 -1.05 13.57 13.54
N LEU A 335 -0.98 12.51 14.35
CA LEU A 335 0.03 11.47 14.22
C LEU A 335 -0.15 10.66 12.93
N LEU A 336 -1.40 10.31 12.59
CA LEU A 336 -1.71 9.63 11.34
C LEU A 336 -1.40 10.52 10.13
N ALA A 337 -1.77 11.80 10.18
CA ALA A 337 -1.48 12.77 9.13
C ALA A 337 0.03 12.95 8.95
N MET A 338 0.80 12.99 10.04
CA MET A 338 2.26 13.02 9.98
C MET A 338 2.82 11.81 9.24
N VAL A 339 2.30 10.59 9.51
CA VAL A 339 2.74 9.38 8.80
C VAL A 339 2.33 9.41 7.33
N LEU A 340 1.05 9.67 7.05
CA LEU A 340 0.48 9.62 5.71
C LEU A 340 1.05 10.71 4.79
N TYR A 341 0.91 11.99 5.18
CA TYR A 341 1.37 13.11 4.37
C TYR A 341 2.88 13.26 4.41
N GLY A 342 3.54 12.97 5.53
CA GLY A 342 5.01 12.94 5.61
C GLY A 342 5.60 11.93 4.62
N THR A 343 4.98 10.76 4.49
CA THR A 343 5.41 9.73 3.52
C THR A 343 5.14 10.16 2.08
N LEU A 344 3.96 10.71 1.79
CA LEU A 344 3.61 11.25 0.47
C LEU A 344 4.63 12.32 0.03
N LEU A 345 4.84 13.34 0.86
CA LEU A 345 5.71 14.47 0.56
C LEU A 345 7.18 14.05 0.49
N GLY A 346 7.60 13.09 1.31
CA GLY A 346 8.94 12.50 1.27
C GLY A 346 9.24 11.84 -0.08
N HIS A 347 8.34 10.99 -0.57
CA HIS A 347 8.51 10.35 -1.89
C HIS A 347 8.35 11.33 -3.04
N LEU A 348 7.42 12.29 -2.94
CA LEU A 348 7.31 13.39 -3.92
C LEU A 348 8.62 14.15 -4.04
N ARG A 349 9.21 14.57 -2.90
CA ARG A 349 10.51 15.24 -2.86
C ARG A 349 11.59 14.36 -3.49
N SER A 350 11.58 13.06 -3.22
CA SER A 350 12.53 12.11 -3.82
C SER A 350 12.42 12.10 -5.35
N VAL A 351 11.21 11.99 -5.89
CA VAL A 351 10.93 11.98 -7.33
C VAL A 351 11.29 13.31 -8.00
N LEU A 352 11.07 14.44 -7.32
CA LEU A 352 11.35 15.77 -7.87
C LEU A 352 12.84 16.14 -7.82
N MET A 353 13.59 15.63 -6.84
CA MET A 353 14.99 16.02 -6.63
C MET A 353 16.01 15.04 -7.20
N ARG A 354 15.70 13.74 -7.28
CA ARG A 354 16.63 12.72 -7.77
C ARG A 354 16.52 12.55 -9.29
N LYS A 355 17.65 12.30 -9.95
CA LYS A 355 17.70 12.11 -11.42
C LYS A 355 16.79 10.96 -11.88
N SER A 356 16.86 9.83 -11.18
CA SER A 356 15.99 8.66 -11.40
C SER A 356 15.70 7.99 -10.05
N ASP A 357 14.41 7.81 -9.72
CA ASP A 357 13.98 7.09 -8.53
C ASP A 357 12.68 6.31 -8.82
N PRO A 358 12.76 5.15 -9.50
CA PRO A 358 11.60 4.31 -9.79
C PRO A 358 10.84 3.88 -8.54
N GLN A 359 11.56 3.67 -7.42
CA GLN A 359 10.95 3.34 -6.14
C GLN A 359 10.11 4.50 -5.61
N GLY A 360 10.67 5.72 -5.64
CA GLY A 360 9.96 6.93 -5.24
C GLY A 360 8.67 7.14 -6.04
N VAL A 361 8.67 6.88 -7.35
CA VAL A 361 7.47 7.04 -8.20
C VAL A 361 6.35 6.09 -7.77
N ILE A 362 6.68 4.80 -7.57
CA ILE A 362 5.69 3.78 -7.20
C ILE A 362 5.14 4.05 -5.80
N LEU A 363 6.00 4.34 -4.83
CA LEU A 363 5.58 4.59 -3.46
C LEU A 363 4.81 5.92 -3.34
N PHE A 364 5.19 6.94 -4.10
CA PHE A 364 4.41 8.18 -4.21
C PHE A 364 3.02 7.92 -4.77
N ALA A 365 2.89 7.17 -5.87
CA ALA A 365 1.60 6.82 -6.48
C ALA A 365 0.68 6.08 -5.50
N ILE A 366 1.22 5.09 -4.77
CA ILE A 366 0.48 4.34 -3.74
C ILE A 366 0.04 5.27 -2.59
N CYS A 367 0.93 6.14 -2.10
CA CYS A 367 0.58 7.08 -1.02
C CYS A 367 -0.44 8.13 -1.49
N ALA A 368 -0.36 8.59 -2.74
CA ALA A 368 -1.34 9.51 -3.32
C ALA A 368 -2.72 8.86 -3.36
N GLN A 369 -2.80 7.58 -3.74
CA GLN A 369 -4.04 6.82 -3.66
C GLN A 369 -4.59 6.78 -2.23
N PHE A 370 -3.75 6.49 -1.23
CA PHE A 370 -4.20 6.42 0.17
C PHE A 370 -4.69 7.77 0.69
N VAL A 371 -4.05 8.87 0.34
CA VAL A 371 -4.49 10.22 0.72
C VAL A 371 -5.85 10.57 0.12
N VAL A 372 -6.10 10.23 -1.15
CA VAL A 372 -7.41 10.52 -1.74
C VAL A 372 -8.48 9.61 -1.14
N ARG A 373 -8.18 8.33 -0.96
CA ARG A 373 -9.12 7.36 -0.40
C ARG A 373 -9.40 7.60 1.09
N SER A 374 -8.48 8.18 1.87
CA SER A 374 -8.66 8.37 3.31
C SER A 374 -9.85 9.27 3.66
N PHE A 375 -10.30 10.14 2.75
CA PHE A 375 -11.50 10.95 2.94
C PHE A 375 -12.81 10.15 2.83
N VAL A 376 -12.77 8.95 2.25
CA VAL A 376 -13.98 8.20 1.89
C VAL A 376 -13.90 6.70 2.18
N GLU A 377 -12.76 6.22 2.70
CA GLU A 377 -12.52 4.85 3.13
C GLU A 377 -11.50 4.83 4.29
N ILE A 378 -11.26 3.65 4.87
CA ILE A 378 -10.44 3.43 6.08
C ILE A 378 -9.29 2.43 5.84
N ASP A 379 -8.64 2.50 4.69
CA ASP A 379 -7.72 1.44 4.21
C ASP A 379 -6.37 1.34 4.96
N ILE A 380 -6.05 2.29 5.85
CA ILE A 380 -4.68 2.49 6.39
C ILE A 380 -4.57 2.43 7.92
N ILE A 381 -5.68 2.34 8.65
CA ILE A 381 -5.69 2.47 10.12
C ILE A 381 -5.89 1.15 10.86
N PHE A 382 -6.20 0.04 10.18
CA PHE A 382 -6.39 -1.25 10.84
C PHE A 382 -5.24 -2.24 10.59
N PRO A 383 -5.05 -3.19 11.54
CA PRO A 383 -4.07 -4.26 11.36
C PRO A 383 -4.49 -5.19 10.22
N TYR A 384 -3.51 -5.89 9.66
CA TYR A 384 -3.75 -6.90 8.62
C TYR A 384 -4.48 -6.36 7.38
N GLN A 385 -4.35 -5.06 7.11
CA GLN A 385 -4.78 -4.45 5.86
C GLN A 385 -3.57 -4.14 4.98
N ILE A 386 -3.76 -4.30 3.67
CA ILE A 386 -2.69 -4.04 2.72
C ILE A 386 -2.33 -2.54 2.67
N GLY A 387 -3.29 -1.64 2.88
CA GLY A 387 -3.04 -0.20 2.86
C GLY A 387 -2.12 0.23 4.00
N SER A 388 -2.40 -0.19 5.24
CA SER A 388 -1.52 0.07 6.38
C SER A 388 -0.14 -0.56 6.20
N PHE A 389 -0.06 -1.80 5.69
CA PHE A 389 1.22 -2.46 5.41
C PHE A 389 2.07 -1.67 4.41
N LEU A 390 1.49 -1.27 3.28
CA LEU A 390 2.18 -0.51 2.23
C LEU A 390 2.55 0.90 2.68
N LEU A 391 1.72 1.56 3.51
CA LEU A 391 2.02 2.87 4.08
C LEU A 391 3.27 2.79 4.95
N TYR A 392 3.33 1.85 5.89
CA TYR A 392 4.48 1.68 6.78
C TYR A 392 5.72 1.17 6.04
N PHE A 393 5.55 0.34 5.00
CA PHE A 393 6.62 -0.03 4.10
C PHE A 393 7.21 1.22 3.41
N ALA A 394 6.35 2.08 2.87
CA ALA A 394 6.75 3.31 2.17
C ALA A 394 7.42 4.31 3.12
N ALA A 395 6.87 4.50 4.32
CA ALA A 395 7.43 5.34 5.37
C ALA A 395 8.85 4.88 5.75
N GLY A 396 9.02 3.57 5.97
CA GLY A 396 10.30 2.98 6.32
C GLY A 396 11.37 3.16 5.24
N LYS A 397 11.00 3.09 3.95
CA LYS A 397 11.93 3.33 2.83
C LYS A 397 12.52 4.74 2.81
N LEU A 398 11.83 5.76 3.35
CA LEU A 398 12.36 7.12 3.43
C LEU A 398 13.48 7.27 4.46
N CYS A 399 13.51 6.39 5.46
CA CYS A 399 14.51 6.41 6.53
C CYS A 399 15.82 5.71 6.16
N LEU A 400 15.88 4.99 5.03
CA LEU A 400 17.11 4.35 4.56
C LEU A 400 18.11 5.37 4.01
N PRO A 401 19.42 5.23 4.29
CA PRO A 401 20.45 6.08 3.69
C PRO A 401 20.42 5.97 2.16
N ALA A 402 20.56 7.10 1.45
CA ALA A 402 20.48 7.16 -0.01
C ALA A 402 21.50 6.28 -0.77
N ARG A 403 22.50 5.69 -0.10
CA ARG A 403 23.58 4.89 -0.69
C ARG A 403 23.26 3.41 -0.92
N SER A 404 22.17 2.86 -0.39
CA SER A 404 21.88 1.40 -0.52
C SER A 404 21.12 0.99 -1.78
N VAL A 405 20.90 1.90 -2.75
CA VAL A 405 20.07 1.64 -3.95
C VAL A 405 20.91 1.45 -5.23
N GLN A 406 22.21 1.79 -5.22
CA GLN A 406 23.07 1.73 -6.41
C GLN A 406 23.86 0.42 -6.59
N GLY A 407 23.92 -0.48 -5.59
CA GLY A 407 24.70 -1.72 -5.66
C GLY A 407 24.22 -2.71 -6.74
N GLY A 408 22.90 -2.80 -6.95
CA GLY A 408 22.31 -3.82 -7.82
C GLY A 408 22.42 -3.58 -9.33
N MET A 409 22.90 -2.41 -9.79
CA MET A 409 22.97 -2.09 -11.22
C MET A 409 24.40 -2.13 -11.79
N GLN A 410 25.44 -2.09 -10.95
CA GLN A 410 26.84 -2.15 -11.41
C GLN A 410 27.41 -3.57 -11.49
N LEU A 411 26.84 -4.54 -10.77
CA LEU A 411 27.39 -5.91 -10.75
C LEU A 411 26.83 -6.84 -11.83
N SER A 412 25.75 -6.46 -12.53
CA SER A 412 25.21 -7.26 -13.64
C SER A 412 25.88 -6.99 -15.00
N GLY A 413 26.69 -5.94 -15.11
CA GLY A 413 27.33 -5.55 -16.38
C GLY A 413 28.75 -6.08 -16.60
N VAL A 414 29.36 -6.71 -15.60
CA VAL A 414 30.79 -7.09 -15.63
C VAL A 414 31.01 -8.62 -15.74
N ARG A 415 29.96 -9.44 -15.63
CA ARG A 415 30.11 -10.91 -15.63
C ARG A 415 30.02 -11.61 -16.98
N ASP A 416 29.68 -10.92 -18.07
CA ASP A 416 29.50 -11.54 -19.40
C ASP A 416 30.66 -11.31 -20.39
N ALA A 417 31.81 -10.80 -19.93
CA ALA A 417 32.95 -10.54 -20.82
C ALA A 417 34.28 -11.01 -20.22
N SER A 418 34.44 -12.32 -19.98
CA SER A 418 35.78 -12.97 -19.94
C SER A 418 35.71 -14.46 -19.59
N SER A 419 35.48 -15.32 -20.59
CA SER A 419 36.01 -16.69 -20.55
C SER A 419 35.89 -17.40 -21.90
N HIS A 420 36.74 -17.07 -22.86
CA HIS A 420 37.19 -18.02 -23.89
C HIS A 420 38.49 -17.51 -24.53
N ARG A 421 39.64 -17.94 -23.98
CA ARG A 421 40.89 -18.05 -24.74
C ARG A 421 41.56 -19.37 -24.36
N HIS A 422 41.69 -20.24 -25.37
CA HIS A 422 42.50 -21.45 -25.34
C HIS A 422 43.99 -21.11 -25.22
N PRO A 423 44.80 -21.91 -24.51
CA PRO A 423 46.26 -21.78 -24.54
C PRO A 423 46.90 -22.74 -25.56
N GLY A 424 47.74 -22.17 -26.43
CA GLY A 424 49.09 -22.67 -26.73
C GLY A 424 49.27 -23.90 -27.62
N LEU A 425 49.62 -23.67 -28.90
CA LEU A 425 50.59 -24.46 -29.65
C LEU A 425 51.35 -23.50 -30.60
N GLU A 426 52.60 -23.20 -30.29
CA GLU A 426 53.56 -22.53 -31.18
C GLU A 426 54.30 -23.58 -32.03
N PRO A 427 54.71 -23.25 -33.28
CA PRO A 427 55.78 -23.95 -33.97
C PRO A 427 57.06 -23.09 -33.97
N GLU A 428 58.11 -23.56 -33.31
CA GLU A 428 59.46 -23.00 -33.44
C GLU A 428 60.21 -23.67 -34.61
N SER A 429 60.58 -22.86 -35.61
CA SER A 429 61.63 -23.21 -36.57
C SER A 429 62.45 -21.96 -36.88
N SER A 430 63.70 -21.91 -36.42
CA SER A 430 64.88 -21.44 -37.17
C SER A 430 66.07 -21.15 -36.25
N GLN A 431 67.07 -22.02 -36.29
CA GLN A 431 68.49 -21.64 -36.20
C GLN A 431 68.95 -21.16 -37.60
N PRO A 432 70.06 -20.40 -37.80
CA PRO A 432 71.36 -20.62 -37.14
C PRO A 432 72.29 -19.40 -36.88
N LYS A 433 73.36 -19.66 -36.10
CA LYS A 433 74.81 -19.32 -36.34
C LYS A 433 75.57 -18.77 -35.11
N SER A 434 76.52 -19.61 -34.66
CA SER A 434 77.95 -19.35 -34.33
C SER A 434 78.39 -17.97 -33.84
N LEU A 435 79.09 -17.95 -32.69
CA LEU A 435 80.53 -17.62 -32.52
C LEU A 435 80.85 -17.45 -31.03
N GLY A 436 81.94 -18.07 -30.56
CA GLY A 436 82.53 -17.87 -29.21
C GLY A 436 82.68 -19.15 -28.44
#